data_AF-A0A519RPD2-F1
#
_entry.id   AF-A0A519RPD2-F1
#
_cell.length_a   1.000
_cell.length_b   1.000
_cell.length_c   1.000
_cell.angle_alpha   90.00
_cell.angle_beta   90.00
_cell.angle_gamma   90.00
#
_symmetry.space_group_name_H-M   'P 1'
#
loop_
_entity.id
_entity.type
_entity.pdbx_description
1 polymer ?
#
loop_
_entity_poly.entity_id
_entity_poly.type
_entity_poly.pdbx_seq_one_letter_code
_entity_poly.pdbx_strand_id
1 'polypeptide(L)'
;MDVLIPKKKWSFLTRWWWLGALVLAGTGAAGLYWPRAGQRLHVAASRLTISPVTRGNFQEFTAIDGVVQPLHTVYLDAAEAGTVQQVLVEEGTTLTAGQPLLRLANPDLQLEMVNRETAVYDLMNNLRNT
;
A
#
# COMPACT_ATOMS: atom_id res chain seq x y z
N MET A 1 -2.53 -102.90 -39.10
CA MET A 1 -2.65 -101.43 -39.17
C MET A 1 -3.15 -100.97 -37.82
N ASP A 2 -2.74 -99.77 -37.42
CA ASP A 2 -3.03 -99.08 -36.16
C ASP A 2 -1.97 -99.25 -35.04
N VAL A 3 -1.43 -98.12 -34.61
CA VAL A 3 -0.26 -97.97 -33.73
C VAL A 3 -0.72 -97.30 -32.45
N LEU A 4 -0.41 -97.91 -31.29
CA LEU A 4 -0.78 -97.37 -29.97
C LEU A 4 0.06 -96.12 -29.64
N ILE A 5 -0.57 -94.95 -29.67
CA ILE A 5 0.03 -93.65 -29.35
C ILE A 5 0.27 -93.55 -27.82
N PRO A 6 1.49 -93.25 -27.33
CA PRO A 6 1.76 -93.17 -25.90
C PRO A 6 1.07 -91.95 -25.27
N LYS A 7 0.24 -92.17 -24.24
CA LYS A 7 -0.47 -91.09 -23.52
C LYS A 7 0.55 -90.16 -22.84
N LYS A 8 0.61 -88.93 -23.36
CA LYS A 8 1.49 -87.83 -22.95
C LYS A 8 1.36 -87.57 -21.44
N LYS A 9 2.46 -87.64 -20.68
CA LYS A 9 2.56 -87.30 -19.22
C LYS A 9 2.38 -85.79 -18.92
N TRP A 10 1.65 -85.08 -19.79
CA TRP A 10 1.34 -83.65 -19.74
C TRP A 10 0.25 -83.29 -18.72
N SER A 11 -0.18 -84.20 -17.86
CA SER A 11 -1.10 -83.86 -16.76
C SER A 11 -0.34 -83.53 -15.47
N PHE A 12 0.79 -84.20 -15.22
CA PHE A 12 1.57 -84.03 -13.98
C PHE A 12 2.31 -82.69 -13.93
N LEU A 13 3.09 -82.32 -14.97
CA LEU A 13 3.79 -81.03 -15.01
C LEU A 13 2.81 -79.85 -14.99
N THR A 14 1.72 -79.95 -15.75
CA THR A 14 0.72 -78.88 -15.87
C THR A 14 -0.03 -78.69 -14.56
N ARG A 15 -0.34 -79.78 -13.83
CA ARG A 15 -0.92 -79.70 -12.48
C ARG A 15 0.03 -79.03 -11.49
N TRP A 16 1.33 -79.31 -11.55
CA TRP A 16 2.32 -78.64 -10.71
C TRP A 16 2.49 -77.16 -11.06
N TRP A 17 2.39 -76.80 -12.34
CA TRP A 17 2.41 -75.42 -12.80
C TRP A 17 1.20 -74.61 -12.30
N TRP A 18 0.00 -75.20 -12.36
CA TRP A 18 -1.22 -74.61 -11.79
C TRP A 18 -1.15 -74.46 -10.27
N LEU A 19 -0.56 -75.44 -9.58
CA LEU A 19 -0.37 -75.38 -8.12
C LEU A 19 0.63 -74.28 -7.74
N GLY A 20 1.72 -74.15 -8.49
CA GLY A 20 2.69 -73.05 -8.34
C GLY A 20 2.06 -71.69 -8.60
N ALA A 21 1.28 -71.54 -9.69
CA ALA A 21 0.58 -70.31 -10.01
C ALA A 21 -0.44 -69.91 -8.92
N LEU A 22 -1.16 -70.88 -8.36
CA LEU A 22 -2.12 -70.65 -7.28
C LEU A 22 -1.43 -70.19 -5.98
N VAL A 23 -0.28 -70.77 -5.64
CA VAL A 23 0.52 -70.34 -4.47
C VAL A 23 1.09 -68.93 -4.66
N LEU A 24 1.56 -68.62 -5.87
CA LEU A 24 2.13 -67.31 -6.20
C LEU A 24 1.05 -66.21 -6.23
N ALA A 25 -0.11 -66.51 -6.79
CA ALA A 25 -1.28 -65.64 -6.73
C ALA A 25 -1.77 -65.45 -5.29
N GLY A 26 -1.77 -66.51 -4.48
CA GLY A 26 -2.15 -66.47 -3.07
C GLY A 26 -1.22 -65.59 -2.23
N THR A 27 0.10 -65.74 -2.38
CA THR A 27 1.09 -64.91 -1.68
C THR A 27 1.11 -63.47 -2.18
N GLY A 28 0.92 -63.24 -3.48
CA GLY A 28 0.78 -61.90 -4.05
C GLY A 28 -0.46 -61.17 -3.51
N ALA A 29 -1.61 -61.84 -3.47
CA ALA A 29 -2.83 -61.29 -2.88
C ALA A 29 -2.64 -61.02 -1.38
N ALA A 30 -2.08 -61.96 -0.63
CA ALA A 30 -1.80 -61.78 0.79
C ALA A 30 -0.88 -60.57 1.06
N GLY A 31 0.16 -60.37 0.23
CA GLY A 31 1.06 -59.22 0.35
C GLY A 31 0.42 -57.87 0.00
N LEU A 32 -0.60 -57.86 -0.85
CA LEU A 32 -1.38 -56.65 -1.17
C LEU A 32 -2.40 -56.30 -0.08
N TYR A 33 -3.03 -57.31 0.53
CA TYR A 33 -3.96 -57.13 1.64
C TYR A 33 -3.29 -57.02 3.00
N TRP A 34 -2.00 -57.33 3.11
CA TRP A 34 -1.26 -57.15 4.35
C TRP A 34 -1.16 -55.65 4.66
N PRO A 35 -1.65 -55.20 5.82
CA PRO A 35 -1.55 -53.80 6.18
C PRO A 35 -0.07 -53.43 6.25
N ARG A 36 0.39 -52.60 5.31
CA ARG A 36 1.73 -52.03 5.38
C ARG A 36 1.75 -51.13 6.61
N ALA A 37 2.57 -51.49 7.59
CA ALA A 37 2.84 -50.61 8.71
C ALA A 37 3.52 -49.35 8.14
N GLY A 38 2.75 -48.29 7.90
CA GLY A 38 3.29 -46.99 7.54
C GLY A 38 4.32 -46.56 8.59
N GLN A 39 5.34 -45.83 8.16
CA GLN A 39 6.42 -45.37 9.02
C GLN A 39 5.85 -44.49 10.14
N ARG A 40 5.72 -45.04 11.35
CA ARG A 40 5.21 -44.32 12.53
C ARG A 40 6.38 -43.74 13.28
N LEU A 41 6.47 -42.42 13.33
CA LEU A 41 7.43 -41.73 14.20
C LEU A 41 6.87 -41.68 15.62
N HIS A 42 7.51 -42.40 16.54
CA HIS A 42 7.19 -42.31 17.97
C HIS A 42 7.79 -41.02 18.53
N VAL A 43 6.93 -40.06 18.88
CA VAL A 43 7.33 -38.81 19.53
C VAL A 43 6.86 -38.85 20.98
N ALA A 44 7.77 -38.56 21.92
CA ALA A 44 7.42 -38.46 23.33
C ALA A 44 6.44 -37.28 23.53
N ALA A 45 5.35 -37.52 24.27
CA ALA A 45 4.34 -36.50 24.53
C ALA A 45 4.91 -35.23 25.21
N SER A 46 5.99 -35.37 25.99
CA SER A 46 6.72 -34.25 26.60
C SER A 46 7.41 -33.31 25.61
N ARG A 47 7.54 -33.72 24.34
CA ARG A 47 8.11 -32.90 23.25
C ARG A 47 7.03 -32.18 22.43
N LEU A 48 5.75 -32.34 22.77
CA LEU A 48 4.64 -31.72 22.07
C LEU A 48 4.16 -30.49 22.84
N THR A 49 4.31 -29.31 22.24
CA THR A 49 3.70 -28.07 22.73
C THR A 49 2.47 -27.78 21.89
N ILE A 50 1.29 -27.86 22.52
CA ILE A 50 0.00 -27.60 21.87
C ILE A 50 -0.59 -26.35 22.53
N SER A 51 -0.84 -25.33 21.72
CA SER A 51 -1.42 -24.06 22.16
C SER A 51 -2.77 -23.82 21.47
N PRO A 52 -3.77 -23.26 22.18
CA PRO A 52 -5.06 -22.93 21.58
C PRO A 52 -4.92 -21.76 20.59
N VAL A 53 -5.59 -21.86 19.45
CA VAL A 53 -5.67 -20.77 18.47
C VAL A 53 -6.93 -19.95 18.72
N THR A 54 -6.77 -18.65 18.94
CA THR A 54 -7.87 -17.71 19.13
C THR A 54 -7.95 -16.76 17.95
N ARG A 55 -9.17 -16.50 17.46
CA ARG A 55 -9.41 -15.43 16.49
C ARG A 55 -9.60 -14.11 17.23
N GLY A 56 -8.90 -13.08 16.80
CA GLY A 56 -9.03 -11.72 17.31
C GLY A 56 -8.88 -10.72 16.16
N ASN A 57 -9.17 -9.46 16.45
CA ASN A 57 -9.01 -8.41 15.47
C ASN A 57 -7.51 -8.12 15.30
N PHE A 58 -6.98 -8.42 14.11
CA PHE A 58 -5.63 -8.05 13.74
C PHE A 58 -5.71 -6.75 12.93
N GLN A 59 -5.16 -5.67 13.48
CA GLN A 59 -5.07 -4.39 12.78
C GLN A 59 -3.73 -4.33 12.06
N GLU A 60 -3.78 -4.44 10.74
CA GLU A 60 -2.64 -4.16 9.88
C GLU A 60 -2.59 -2.65 9.63
N PHE A 61 -1.49 -2.00 9.99
CA PHE A 61 -1.25 -0.60 9.66
C PHE A 61 0.08 -0.46 8.94
N THR A 62 0.08 0.38 7.90
CA THR A 62 1.28 0.78 7.18
C THR A 62 1.52 2.25 7.49
N ALA A 63 2.62 2.56 8.16
CA ALA A 63 3.01 3.95 8.39
C ALA A 63 3.46 4.58 7.07
N ILE A 64 2.95 5.77 6.77
CA ILE A 64 3.37 6.57 5.63
C ILE A 64 4.01 7.83 6.18
N ASP A 65 5.26 8.06 5.77
CA ASP A 65 5.97 9.29 6.09
C ASP A 65 5.64 10.36 5.05
N GLY A 66 5.46 11.60 5.52
CA GLY A 66 5.16 12.74 4.66
C GLY A 66 5.56 14.04 5.33
N VAL A 67 5.75 15.08 4.52
CA VAL A 67 6.03 16.43 4.99
C VAL A 67 4.81 17.30 4.74
N VAL A 68 4.42 18.08 5.75
CA VAL A 68 3.30 19.02 5.63
C VAL A 68 3.77 20.26 4.88
N GLN A 69 3.00 20.67 3.87
CA GLN A 69 3.22 21.91 3.12
C GLN A 69 2.00 22.84 3.26
N PRO A 70 2.21 24.16 3.29
CA PRO A 70 1.12 25.11 3.33
C PRO A 70 0.29 25.04 2.04
N LEU A 71 -1.03 25.03 2.17
CA LEU A 71 -1.94 25.02 1.02
C LEU A 71 -1.81 26.31 0.18
N HIS A 72 -1.59 27.44 0.86
CA HIS A 72 -1.41 28.75 0.23
C HIS A 72 -0.29 29.51 0.92
N THR A 73 0.62 30.07 0.12
CA THR A 73 1.68 30.97 0.58
C THR A 73 1.58 32.24 -0.25
N VAL A 74 1.46 33.39 0.41
CA VAL A 74 1.39 34.70 -0.23
C VAL A 74 2.59 35.50 0.24
N TYR A 75 3.41 35.95 -0.70
CA TYR A 75 4.46 36.92 -0.45
C TYR A 75 3.86 38.32 -0.60
N LEU A 76 4.15 39.17 0.38
CA LEU A 76 3.65 40.53 0.42
C LEU A 76 4.74 41.45 -0.11
N ASP A 77 4.48 42.04 -1.28
CA ASP A 77 5.31 43.09 -1.85
C ASP A 77 4.62 44.44 -1.67
N ALA A 78 5.41 45.49 -1.46
CA ALA A 78 4.88 46.85 -1.45
C ALA A 78 4.68 47.34 -2.90
N ALA A 79 3.46 47.75 -3.24
CA ALA A 79 3.14 48.28 -4.57
C ALA A 79 3.89 49.60 -4.86
N GLU A 80 4.08 50.42 -3.83
CA GLU A 80 4.79 51.70 -3.90
C GLU A 80 6.00 51.65 -2.96
N ALA A 81 7.12 52.22 -3.41
CA ALA A 81 8.28 52.40 -2.54
C ALA A 81 7.95 53.40 -1.42
N GLY A 82 8.45 53.17 -0.21
CA GLY A 82 8.20 54.05 0.93
C GLY A 82 8.95 53.60 2.16
N THR A 83 9.04 54.48 3.16
CA THR A 83 9.65 54.15 4.45
C THR A 83 8.60 53.59 5.39
N VAL A 84 8.94 52.56 6.18
CA VAL A 84 8.03 52.01 7.20
C VAL A 84 7.84 53.06 8.30
N GLN A 85 6.61 53.56 8.42
CA GLN A 85 6.23 54.52 9.46
C GLN A 85 5.78 53.80 10.73
N GLN A 86 4.98 52.73 10.57
CA GLN A 86 4.44 51.97 11.68
C GLN A 86 4.11 50.53 11.27
N VAL A 87 4.42 49.58 12.15
CA VAL A 87 3.97 48.18 12.06
C VAL A 87 2.70 48.04 12.88
N LEU A 88 1.63 47.52 12.28
CA LEU A 88 0.29 47.46 12.89
C LEU A 88 -0.05 46.08 13.44
N VAL A 89 0.65 45.04 12.97
CA VAL A 89 0.44 43.65 13.37
C VAL A 89 1.76 42.97 13.65
N GLU A 90 1.80 42.19 14.73
CA GLU A 90 2.94 41.39 15.13
C GLU A 90 2.96 40.02 14.46
N GLU A 91 4.15 39.43 14.35
CA GLU A 91 4.37 38.10 13.78
C GLU A 91 3.54 37.03 14.50
N GLY A 92 3.00 36.08 13.75
CA GLY A 92 2.20 34.98 14.29
C GLY A 92 0.73 35.32 14.58
N THR A 93 0.31 36.58 14.40
CA THR A 93 -1.08 36.98 14.56
C THR A 93 -1.95 36.43 13.43
N THR A 94 -3.18 36.01 13.73
CA THR A 94 -4.16 35.63 12.71
C THR A 94 -4.72 36.87 12.03
N LEU A 95 -4.69 36.87 10.70
CA LEU A 95 -5.10 38.01 9.88
C LEU A 95 -6.45 37.76 9.19
N THR A 96 -7.19 38.84 8.95
CA THR A 96 -8.35 38.84 8.05
C THR A 96 -8.00 39.53 6.72
N ALA A 97 -8.67 39.14 5.63
CA ALA A 97 -8.46 39.76 4.33
C ALA A 97 -8.76 41.28 4.39
N GLY A 98 -7.84 42.08 3.85
CA GLY A 98 -7.92 43.54 3.86
C GLY A 98 -7.45 44.21 5.16
N GLN A 99 -7.03 43.44 6.17
CA GLN A 99 -6.48 44.01 7.41
C GLN A 99 -5.13 44.69 7.12
N PRO A 100 -4.95 45.97 7.51
CA PRO A 100 -3.69 46.67 7.31
C PRO A 100 -2.61 46.10 8.22
N LEU A 101 -1.45 45.78 7.64
CA LEU A 101 -0.33 45.14 8.35
C LEU A 101 0.76 46.14 8.73
N LEU A 102 1.00 47.11 7.84
CA LEU A 102 2.04 48.11 7.97
C LEU A 102 1.57 49.41 7.31
N ARG A 103 2.09 50.53 7.80
CA ARG A 103 1.88 51.86 7.21
C ARG A 103 3.19 52.35 6.62
N LEU A 104 3.18 52.61 5.32
CA LEU A 104 4.30 53.24 4.60
C LEU A 104 4.07 54.75 4.50
N ALA A 105 5.16 55.50 4.56
CA ALA A 105 5.20 56.92 4.25
C ALA A 105 6.09 57.14 3.01
N ASN A 106 5.53 57.80 2.00
CA ASN A 106 6.25 58.27 0.83
C ASN A 106 5.91 59.76 0.59
N PRO A 107 6.78 60.68 1.02
CA PRO A 107 6.57 62.12 0.82
C PRO A 107 6.55 62.53 -0.66
N ASP A 108 7.31 61.86 -1.51
CA ASP A 108 7.39 62.17 -2.95
C ASP A 108 6.08 61.84 -3.64
N LEU A 109 5.48 60.68 -3.33
CA LEU A 109 4.15 60.29 -3.82
C LEU A 109 3.07 61.28 -3.36
N GLN A 110 3.17 61.78 -2.13
CA GLN A 110 2.24 62.80 -1.62
C GLN A 110 2.38 64.12 -2.38
N LEU A 111 3.61 64.59 -2.63
CA LEU A 111 3.88 65.77 -3.43
C LEU A 111 3.36 65.60 -4.86
N GLU A 112 3.59 64.46 -5.48
CA GLU A 112 3.13 64.15 -6.83
C GLU A 112 1.59 64.14 -6.91
N MET A 113 0.92 63.57 -5.92
CA MET A 113 -0.54 63.60 -5.81
C MET A 113 -1.07 65.04 -5.74
N VAL A 114 -0.50 65.88 -4.86
CA VAL A 114 -0.91 67.28 -4.71
C VAL A 114 -0.69 68.07 -6.00
N ASN A 115 0.44 67.85 -6.67
CA ASN A 115 0.74 68.48 -7.95
C ASN A 115 -0.26 68.05 -9.04
N ARG A 116 -0.61 66.76 -9.10
CA ARG A 116 -1.64 66.25 -10.03
C ARG A 116 -3.01 66.83 -9.74
N GLU A 117 -3.44 66.88 -8.49
CA GLU A 117 -4.72 67.49 -8.11
C GLU A 117 -4.77 68.97 -8.52
N THR A 118 -3.69 69.72 -8.26
CA THR A 118 -3.59 71.13 -8.65
C THR A 118 -3.72 71.31 -10.16
N ALA A 119 -3.03 70.49 -10.95
CA ALA A 119 -3.13 70.54 -12.41
C ALA A 119 -4.56 70.24 -12.92
N VAL A 120 -5.28 69.34 -12.27
CA VAL A 120 -6.70 69.05 -12.60
C VAL A 120 -7.59 70.24 -12.25
N TYR A 121 -7.37 70.90 -11.11
CA TYR A 121 -8.12 72.10 -10.74
C TYR A 121 -7.89 73.27 -11.70
N ASP A 122 -6.65 73.48 -12.14
CA ASP A 122 -6.32 74.51 -13.12
C ASP A 122 -7.01 74.24 -14.46
N LEU A 123 -7.04 72.99 -14.91
CA LEU A 123 -7.78 72.58 -16.12
C LEU A 123 -9.28 72.89 -15.98
N MET A 124 -9.89 72.50 -14.86
CA MET A 124 -11.31 72.72 -14.59
C MET A 124 -11.65 74.22 -14.54
N ASN A 125 -10.79 75.02 -13.90
CA ASN A 125 -10.96 76.47 -13.83
C ASN A 125 -10.85 77.12 -15.21
N ASN A 126 -9.93 76.66 -16.05
CA ASN A 126 -9.79 77.16 -17.42
C ASN A 126 -11.02 76.83 -18.28
N LEU A 127 -11.54 75.59 -18.21
CA LEU A 127 -12.74 75.18 -18.94
C LEU A 127 -14.01 75.92 -18.48
N ARG A 128 -14.03 76.38 -17.23
CA ARG A 128 -15.17 77.12 -16.66
C ARG A 128 -15.15 78.61 -17.03
N ASN A 129 -14.00 79.13 -17.43
CA ASN A 129 -13.80 80.52 -17.86
C ASN A 129 -13.83 80.69 -19.39
N THR A 130 -14.10 79.61 -20.15
CA THR A 130 -14.45 79.63 -21.58
C THR A 130 -15.95 79.41 -21.77
#